data_AF-A0A1G7J8W4-F1
#
_entry.id   AF-A0A1G7J8W4-F1
#
_cell.length_a   1.000
_cell.length_b   1.000
_cell.length_c   1.000
_cell.angle_alpha   90.00
_cell.angle_beta   90.00
_cell.angle_gamma   90.00
#
_symmetry.space_group_name_H-M   'P 1'
#
loop_
_entity.id
_entity.type
_entity.pdbx_description
1 polymer ?
#
loop_
_entity_poly.entity_id
_entity_poly.type
_entity_poly.pdbx_seq_one_letter_code
_entity_poly.pdbx_strand_id
1 'polypeptide(L)'
;MRIAGAVRLGVPTVVLAAVAACASADEPPLAEGTEARASSYEAPADAPTFCSRLASLSELRRLPLSIGTLAAGKDVESRTQVSGVVAELRGVLAVVRSEDGHDGLVTALDGLVRALGQVGDGPLPERVRVAVTAGLEQVDVQAQPTCGFPS
;
A
#
# COMPACT_ATOMS: atom_id res chain seq x y z
N MET A 1 -68.95 44.42 6.46
CA MET A 1 -68.26 44.92 7.68
C MET A 1 -66.93 45.57 7.29
N ARG A 2 -66.37 46.45 8.13
CA ARG A 2 -65.11 47.19 7.93
C ARG A 2 -64.13 46.87 9.07
N ILE A 3 -62.92 47.48 9.02
CA ILE A 3 -61.82 47.48 10.02
C ILE A 3 -60.91 46.23 9.85
N ALA A 4 -59.60 46.25 9.54
CA ALA A 4 -58.47 47.23 9.57
C ALA A 4 -57.56 47.20 10.82
N GLY A 5 -56.30 46.76 10.65
CA GLY A 5 -55.13 47.22 11.44
C GLY A 5 -54.39 46.20 12.33
N ALA A 6 -53.07 46.44 12.50
CA ALA A 6 -52.01 45.79 13.31
C ALA A 6 -51.07 44.85 12.50
N VAL A 7 -49.80 45.12 12.18
CA VAL A 7 -48.62 45.81 12.80
C VAL A 7 -47.69 44.90 13.64
N ARG A 8 -46.65 44.41 12.95
CA ARG A 8 -45.25 44.07 13.36
C ARG A 8 -44.96 43.20 14.60
N LEU A 9 -44.39 42.01 14.31
CA LEU A 9 -43.24 41.32 14.94
C LEU A 9 -42.72 40.24 13.95
N GLY A 10 -41.46 39.79 13.90
CA GLY A 10 -40.23 40.41 14.42
C GLY A 10 -39.05 39.44 14.63
N VAL A 11 -38.13 39.30 13.64
CA VAL A 11 -36.82 38.55 13.72
C VAL A 11 -36.99 37.00 13.82
N PRO A 12 -36.07 36.13 13.34
CA PRO A 12 -34.74 36.35 12.72
C PRO A 12 -34.58 35.91 11.26
N THR A 13 -33.60 36.54 10.60
CA THR A 13 -32.85 35.95 9.49
C THR A 13 -32.14 34.66 9.95
N VAL A 14 -32.68 33.50 9.58
CA VAL A 14 -31.91 32.26 9.57
C VAL A 14 -30.91 32.39 8.41
N VAL A 15 -29.67 32.71 8.74
CA VAL A 15 -28.56 32.58 7.79
C VAL A 15 -28.45 31.11 7.47
N LEU A 16 -28.96 30.69 6.30
CA LEU A 16 -28.63 29.38 5.76
C LEU A 16 -27.12 29.39 5.55
N ALA A 17 -26.41 28.69 6.43
CA ALA A 17 -25.04 28.30 6.18
C ALA A 17 -25.06 27.45 4.91
N ALA A 18 -24.66 28.05 3.79
CA ALA A 18 -24.24 27.31 2.62
C ALA A 18 -22.99 26.54 3.02
N VAL A 19 -23.21 25.34 3.58
CA VAL A 19 -22.17 24.33 3.73
C VAL A 19 -21.65 24.05 2.32
N ALA A 20 -20.51 24.64 2.02
CA ALA A 20 -19.71 24.26 0.87
C ALA A 20 -19.31 22.80 1.09
N ALA A 21 -20.11 21.90 0.54
CA ALA A 21 -19.82 20.48 0.48
C ALA A 21 -18.68 20.26 -0.54
N CYS A 22 -17.47 20.72 -0.18
CA CYS A 22 -16.26 20.20 -0.77
C CYS A 22 -16.17 18.73 -0.35
N ALA A 23 -16.44 17.86 -1.31
CA ALA A 23 -16.47 16.42 -1.11
C ALA A 23 -15.11 15.93 -0.58
N SER A 24 -15.17 14.89 0.25
CA SER A 24 -14.01 14.26 0.87
C SER A 24 -12.97 13.84 -0.15
N ALA A 25 -11.81 14.50 -0.10
CA ALA A 25 -10.53 13.94 -0.53
C ALA A 25 -9.67 13.73 0.71
N ASP A 26 -10.17 12.91 1.64
CA ASP A 26 -9.38 12.32 2.72
C ASP A 26 -8.56 11.16 2.10
N GLU A 27 -7.68 11.51 1.15
CA GLU A 27 -6.54 10.66 0.86
C GLU A 27 -5.66 10.71 2.11
N PRO A 28 -5.41 9.57 2.80
CA PRO A 28 -4.42 9.57 3.86
C PRO A 28 -3.10 10.03 3.21
N PRO A 29 -2.42 11.05 3.75
CA PRO A 29 -1.20 11.54 3.15
C PRO A 29 -0.23 10.37 3.03
N LEU A 30 0.16 10.03 1.79
CA LEU A 30 1.26 9.11 1.53
C LEU A 30 2.44 9.62 2.34
N ALA A 31 2.86 8.84 3.33
CA ALA A 31 3.75 9.33 4.37
C ALA A 31 5.12 9.66 3.77
N GLU A 32 5.34 10.95 3.44
CA GLU A 32 6.59 11.46 2.85
C GLU A 32 7.82 11.11 3.70
N GLY A 33 7.64 10.86 5.01
CA GLY A 33 8.67 10.37 5.91
C GLY A 33 9.07 8.90 5.72
N THR A 34 8.18 8.03 5.23
CA THR A 34 8.45 6.58 5.11
C THR A 34 9.33 6.27 3.89
N GLU A 35 9.15 6.98 2.79
CA GLU A 35 10.02 6.85 1.60
C GLU A 35 11.45 7.33 1.87
N ALA A 36 11.59 8.41 2.63
CA ALA A 36 12.89 8.91 3.09
C ALA A 36 13.57 7.90 4.01
N ARG A 37 12.85 7.34 5.00
CA ARG A 37 13.35 6.33 5.94
C ARG A 37 13.86 5.06 5.26
N ALA A 38 13.13 4.54 4.27
CA ALA A 38 13.57 3.37 3.51
C ALA A 38 14.80 3.67 2.63
N SER A 39 14.86 4.88 2.06
CA SER A 39 16.00 5.32 1.23
C SER A 39 17.26 5.65 2.06
N SER A 40 17.11 5.90 3.36
CA SER A 40 18.20 6.07 4.33
C SER A 40 18.49 4.82 5.18
N TYR A 41 17.94 3.66 4.82
CA TYR A 41 18.19 2.42 5.57
C TYR A 41 19.62 1.94 5.33
N GLU A 42 20.41 1.93 6.39
CA GLU A 42 21.72 1.28 6.45
C GLU A 42 21.57 0.01 7.32
N ALA A 43 21.87 -1.14 6.74
CA ALA A 43 21.74 -2.41 7.43
C ALA A 43 22.78 -2.51 8.57
N PRO A 44 22.43 -3.10 9.73
CA PRO A 44 23.41 -3.41 10.77
C PRO A 44 24.60 -4.21 10.21
N ALA A 45 25.80 -4.02 10.77
CA ALA A 45 27.02 -4.63 10.25
C ALA A 45 26.98 -6.17 10.16
N ASP A 46 26.22 -6.81 11.05
CA ASP A 46 26.02 -8.27 11.12
C ASP A 46 24.71 -8.73 10.45
N ALA A 47 23.98 -7.85 9.75
CA ALA A 47 22.72 -8.19 9.10
C ALA A 47 22.94 -9.06 7.85
N PRO A 48 22.07 -10.06 7.59
CA PRO A 48 22.19 -10.91 6.40
C PRO A 48 22.05 -10.14 5.08
N THR A 49 22.64 -10.66 3.99
CA THR A 49 22.77 -9.87 2.75
C THR A 49 21.43 -9.64 2.06
N PHE A 50 20.40 -10.46 2.35
CA PHE A 50 19.05 -10.20 1.86
C PHE A 50 18.43 -8.91 2.43
N CYS A 51 18.84 -8.42 3.60
CA CYS A 51 18.23 -7.22 4.20
C CYS A 51 18.48 -5.97 3.36
N SER A 52 19.71 -5.78 2.87
CA SER A 52 20.04 -4.68 1.96
C SER A 52 19.33 -4.83 0.60
N ARG A 53 19.19 -6.07 0.10
CA ARG A 53 18.44 -6.35 -1.13
C ARG A 53 16.95 -6.03 -0.98
N LEU A 54 16.31 -6.44 0.12
CA LEU A 54 14.91 -6.12 0.42
C LEU A 54 14.67 -4.61 0.47
N ALA A 55 15.52 -3.87 1.18
CA ALA A 55 15.44 -2.40 1.23
C ALA A 55 15.62 -1.74 -0.15
N SER A 56 16.44 -2.34 -1.02
CA SER A 56 16.69 -1.82 -2.38
C SER A 56 15.54 -2.06 -3.37
N LEU A 57 14.50 -2.83 -3.03
CA LEU A 57 13.39 -3.17 -3.94
C LEU A 57 12.47 -1.97 -4.20
N SER A 58 12.89 -1.09 -5.10
CA SER A 58 12.13 0.12 -5.46
C SER A 58 10.79 -0.18 -6.13
N GLU A 59 10.64 -1.33 -6.80
CA GLU A 59 9.39 -1.75 -7.42
C GLU A 59 8.39 -2.29 -6.37
N LEU A 60 8.87 -2.90 -5.28
CA LEU A 60 8.01 -3.37 -4.19
C LEU A 60 7.24 -2.22 -3.53
N ARG A 61 7.83 -1.01 -3.48
CA ARG A 61 7.15 0.21 -3.02
C ARG A 61 6.02 0.68 -3.94
N ARG A 62 6.12 0.42 -5.25
CA ARG A 62 5.08 0.78 -6.22
C ARG A 62 3.95 -0.25 -6.30
N LEU A 63 4.22 -1.49 -5.86
CA LEU A 63 3.28 -2.60 -5.91
C LEU A 63 1.86 -2.29 -5.39
N PRO A 64 1.64 -1.58 -4.26
CA PRO A 64 0.29 -1.23 -3.81
C PRO A 64 -0.48 -0.38 -4.82
N LEU A 65 0.19 0.56 -5.50
CA LEU A 65 -0.40 1.39 -6.56
C LEU A 65 -0.71 0.54 -7.80
N SER A 66 0.23 -0.30 -8.25
CA SER A 66 0.02 -1.22 -9.38
C SER A 66 -1.17 -2.17 -9.13
N ILE A 67 -1.29 -2.71 -7.91
CA ILE A 67 -2.40 -3.57 -7.47
C ILE A 67 -3.73 -2.80 -7.43
N GLY A 68 -3.73 -1.54 -6.98
CA GLY A 68 -4.90 -0.66 -7.02
C GLY A 68 -5.38 -0.40 -8.45
N THR A 69 -4.47 -0.06 -9.37
CA THR A 69 -4.78 0.16 -10.79
C THR A 69 -5.32 -1.12 -11.45
N LEU A 70 -4.78 -2.29 -11.13
CA LEU A 70 -5.27 -3.58 -11.63
C LEU A 70 -6.63 -4.00 -11.04
N ALA A 71 -6.97 -3.54 -9.84
CA ALA A 71 -8.30 -3.71 -9.27
C ALA A 71 -9.33 -2.78 -9.95
N ALA A 72 -8.91 -1.58 -10.38
CA ALA A 72 -9.76 -0.63 -11.10
C ALA A 72 -10.01 -1.02 -12.57
N GLY A 73 -9.12 -1.78 -13.22
CA GLY A 73 -9.32 -2.20 -14.60
C GLY A 73 -8.18 -2.99 -15.23
N LYS A 74 -8.17 -3.04 -16.57
CA LYS A 74 -7.09 -3.66 -17.33
C LYS A 74 -5.98 -2.64 -17.58
N ASP A 75 -4.87 -2.78 -16.87
CA ASP A 75 -3.66 -1.99 -17.15
C ASP A 75 -2.44 -2.88 -17.46
N VAL A 76 -1.78 -2.62 -18.58
CA VAL A 76 -0.62 -3.39 -19.06
C VAL A 76 0.66 -2.96 -18.32
N GLU A 77 0.77 -1.69 -17.95
CA GLU A 77 1.94 -1.17 -17.25
C GLU A 77 2.05 -1.79 -15.85
N SER A 78 0.97 -1.78 -15.07
CA SER A 78 0.90 -2.40 -13.75
C SER A 78 1.15 -3.91 -13.78
N ARG A 79 0.74 -4.64 -14.84
CA ARG A 79 1.12 -6.07 -15.01
C ARG A 79 2.62 -6.24 -15.26
N THR A 80 3.22 -5.31 -15.98
CA THR A 80 4.67 -5.31 -16.27
C THR A 80 5.46 -5.01 -15.00
N GLN A 81 5.02 -4.03 -14.21
CA GLN A 81 5.56 -3.71 -12.88
C GLN A 81 5.45 -4.91 -11.92
N VAL A 82 4.26 -5.52 -11.79
CA VAL A 82 4.06 -6.76 -11.00
C VAL A 82 5.01 -7.88 -11.45
N SER A 83 5.21 -8.06 -12.76
CA SER A 83 6.13 -9.07 -13.29
C SER A 83 7.59 -8.78 -12.94
N GLY A 84 7.98 -7.49 -12.91
CA GLY A 84 9.27 -7.03 -12.40
C GLY A 84 9.45 -7.35 -10.91
N VAL A 85 8.47 -6.98 -10.07
CA VAL A 85 8.46 -7.31 -8.64
C VAL A 85 8.59 -8.82 -8.40
N VAL A 86 7.89 -9.65 -9.19
CA VAL A 86 8.00 -11.12 -9.10
C VAL A 86 9.42 -11.61 -9.43
N ALA A 87 10.11 -10.99 -10.40
CA ALA A 87 11.49 -11.34 -10.72
C ALA A 87 12.46 -10.92 -9.60
N GLU A 88 12.30 -9.70 -9.06
CA GLU A 88 13.09 -9.19 -7.94
C GLU A 88 12.92 -10.04 -6.67
N LEU A 89 11.67 -10.33 -6.28
CA LEU A 89 11.37 -11.18 -5.12
C LEU A 89 11.92 -12.60 -5.27
N ARG A 90 11.94 -13.17 -6.47
CA ARG A 90 12.61 -14.47 -6.74
C ARG A 90 14.12 -14.37 -6.57
N GLY A 91 14.73 -13.25 -6.96
CA GLY A 91 16.15 -12.97 -6.72
C GLY A 91 16.48 -12.88 -5.23
N VAL A 92 15.65 -12.18 -4.44
CA VAL A 92 15.80 -12.13 -2.97
C VAL A 92 15.58 -13.50 -2.35
N LEU A 93 14.53 -14.22 -2.74
CA LEU A 93 14.21 -15.56 -2.25
C LEU A 93 15.34 -16.57 -2.50
N ALA A 94 16.08 -16.44 -3.60
CA ALA A 94 17.28 -17.26 -3.84
C ALA A 94 18.41 -16.95 -2.85
N VAL A 95 18.60 -15.69 -2.46
CA VAL A 95 19.60 -15.28 -1.45
C VAL A 95 19.17 -15.74 -0.05
N VAL A 96 17.92 -15.50 0.34
CA VAL A 96 17.38 -15.98 1.63
C VAL A 96 17.49 -17.50 1.76
N ARG A 97 17.31 -18.26 0.66
CA ARG A 97 17.50 -19.73 0.66
C ARG A 97 18.97 -20.18 0.72
N SER A 98 19.92 -19.28 0.48
CA SER A 98 21.36 -19.57 0.64
C SER A 98 21.91 -19.16 2.01
N GLU A 99 21.10 -18.48 2.83
CA GLU A 99 21.44 -18.04 4.19
C GLU A 99 20.58 -18.87 5.17
N ASP A 100 21.19 -19.72 5.99
CA ASP A 100 20.48 -20.67 6.86
C ASP A 100 19.64 -19.98 7.94
N GLY A 101 18.53 -20.61 8.34
CA GLY A 101 17.71 -20.18 9.50
C GLY A 101 16.54 -19.24 9.19
N HIS A 102 16.27 -18.95 7.92
CA HIS A 102 15.24 -17.97 7.50
C HIS A 102 13.97 -18.59 6.88
N ASP A 103 13.61 -19.83 7.23
CA ASP A 103 12.48 -20.58 6.65
C ASP A 103 11.12 -19.84 6.67
N GLY A 104 10.87 -19.04 7.72
CA GLY A 104 9.67 -18.20 7.83
C GLY A 104 9.62 -17.11 6.76
N LEU A 105 10.74 -16.43 6.50
CA LEU A 105 10.87 -15.43 5.44
C LEU A 105 10.86 -16.08 4.04
N VAL A 106 11.49 -17.25 3.87
CA VAL A 106 11.39 -18.06 2.64
C VAL A 106 9.93 -18.37 2.32
N THR A 107 9.16 -18.80 3.32
CA THR A 107 7.73 -19.13 3.17
C THR A 107 6.89 -17.89 2.83
N ALA A 108 7.15 -16.75 3.49
CA ALA A 108 6.47 -15.49 3.23
C ALA A 108 6.70 -14.98 1.79
N LEU A 109 7.96 -14.93 1.36
CA LEU A 109 8.36 -14.51 0.02
C LEU A 109 7.83 -15.44 -1.08
N ASP A 110 7.89 -16.76 -0.88
CA ASP A 110 7.35 -17.73 -1.84
C ASP A 110 5.81 -17.61 -1.93
N GLY A 111 5.13 -17.37 -0.81
CA GLY A 111 3.70 -17.06 -0.76
C GLY A 111 3.32 -15.79 -1.53
N LEU A 112 4.05 -14.70 -1.32
CA LEU A 112 3.86 -13.43 -2.03
C LEU A 112 4.12 -13.58 -3.55
N VAL A 113 5.19 -14.27 -3.94
CA VAL A 113 5.50 -14.58 -5.35
C VAL A 113 4.39 -15.41 -6.00
N ARG A 114 3.80 -16.38 -5.28
CA ARG A 114 2.64 -17.16 -5.77
C ARG A 114 1.36 -16.32 -5.87
N ALA A 115 1.13 -15.38 -4.97
CA ALA A 115 -0.01 -14.48 -5.03
C ALA A 115 0.09 -13.54 -6.25
N LEU A 116 1.25 -12.89 -6.43
CA LEU A 116 1.53 -12.03 -7.57
C LEU A 116 1.51 -12.80 -8.90
N GLY A 117 1.93 -14.07 -8.91
CA GLY A 117 1.81 -14.96 -10.06
C GLY A 117 0.37 -15.28 -10.51
N GLN A 118 -0.66 -14.90 -9.73
CA GLN A 118 -2.07 -15.02 -10.12
C GLN A 118 -2.61 -13.78 -10.84
N VAL A 119 -1.80 -12.73 -11.02
CA VAL A 119 -2.17 -11.53 -11.79
C VAL A 119 -2.17 -11.87 -13.28
N GLY A 120 -3.35 -12.08 -13.85
CA GLY A 120 -3.56 -12.42 -15.26
C GLY A 120 -4.24 -11.33 -16.10
N ASP A 121 -4.66 -11.70 -17.31
CA ASP A 121 -5.25 -10.79 -18.32
C ASP A 121 -6.71 -10.39 -18.05
N GLY A 122 -6.98 -9.87 -16.85
CA GLY A 122 -8.30 -9.38 -16.46
C GLY A 122 -8.23 -8.38 -15.30
N PRO A 123 -9.38 -7.88 -14.83
CA PRO A 123 -9.48 -7.19 -13.55
C PRO A 123 -8.93 -8.09 -12.43
N LEU A 124 -8.24 -7.50 -11.46
CA LEU A 124 -7.65 -8.25 -10.35
C LEU A 124 -8.75 -8.89 -9.48
N PRO A 125 -8.78 -10.22 -9.28
CA PRO A 125 -9.73 -10.84 -8.38
C PRO A 125 -9.44 -10.46 -6.92
N GLU A 126 -10.48 -10.18 -6.12
CA GLU A 126 -10.34 -9.76 -4.72
C GLU A 126 -9.43 -10.69 -3.90
N ARG A 127 -9.58 -12.01 -4.08
CA ARG A 127 -8.74 -13.02 -3.42
C ARG A 127 -7.23 -12.84 -3.68
N VAL A 128 -6.85 -12.31 -4.85
CA VAL A 128 -5.44 -12.05 -5.20
C VAL A 128 -4.96 -10.79 -4.48
N ARG A 129 -5.78 -9.73 -4.45
CA ARG A 129 -5.49 -8.51 -3.68
C ARG A 129 -5.25 -8.82 -2.20
N VAL A 130 -6.17 -9.54 -1.56
CA VAL A 130 -6.04 -9.97 -0.16
C VAL A 130 -4.78 -10.82 0.06
N ALA A 131 -4.49 -11.77 -0.83
CA ALA A 131 -3.29 -12.61 -0.73
C ALA A 131 -1.98 -11.83 -0.91
N VAL A 132 -1.95 -10.79 -1.74
CA VAL A 132 -0.79 -9.90 -1.89
C VAL A 132 -0.60 -9.04 -0.64
N THR A 133 -1.66 -8.43 -0.10
CA THR A 133 -1.59 -7.65 1.14
C THR A 133 -1.09 -8.50 2.32
N ALA A 134 -1.71 -9.65 2.58
CA ALA A 134 -1.27 -10.56 3.63
C ALA A 134 0.15 -11.11 3.41
N GLY A 135 0.55 -11.29 2.14
CA GLY A 135 1.92 -11.68 1.79
C GLY A 135 2.96 -10.60 2.13
N LEU A 136 2.63 -9.33 1.90
CA LEU A 136 3.49 -8.19 2.26
C LEU A 136 3.61 -8.04 3.78
N GLU A 137 2.48 -8.10 4.50
CA GLU A 137 2.45 -8.08 5.97
C GLU A 137 3.29 -9.23 6.57
N GLN A 138 3.17 -10.44 6.02
CA GLN A 138 3.97 -11.57 6.48
C GLN A 138 5.46 -11.40 6.17
N VAL A 139 5.85 -10.82 5.03
CA VAL A 139 7.26 -10.51 4.72
C VAL A 139 7.82 -9.50 5.72
N ASP A 140 7.06 -8.44 6.04
CA ASP A 140 7.45 -7.44 7.04
C ASP A 140 7.67 -8.08 8.42
N VAL A 141 6.67 -8.82 8.93
CA VAL A 141 6.75 -9.53 10.23
C VAL A 141 7.95 -10.49 10.31
N GLN A 142 8.31 -11.16 9.21
CA GLN A 142 9.44 -12.10 9.18
C GLN A 142 10.80 -11.40 8.99
N ALA A 143 10.86 -10.30 8.26
CA ALA A 143 12.11 -9.57 8.03
C ALA A 143 12.46 -8.63 9.19
N GLN A 144 11.47 -8.03 9.85
CA GLN A 144 11.65 -7.01 10.89
C GLN A 144 12.59 -7.41 12.06
N PRO A 145 12.52 -8.61 12.67
CA PRO A 145 13.43 -8.98 13.76
C PRO A 145 14.89 -9.19 13.30
N THR A 146 15.14 -9.39 12.01
CA THR A 146 16.48 -9.64 11.46
C THR A 146 17.08 -8.41 10.80
N CYS A 147 16.27 -7.64 10.05
CA CYS A 147 16.72 -6.47 9.31
C CYS A 147 16.54 -5.16 10.10
N GLY A 148 15.59 -5.09 11.04
CA GLY A 148 15.31 -3.88 11.81
C GLY A 148 14.91 -2.69 10.94
N PHE A 149 13.99 -2.88 9.98
CA PHE A 149 13.55 -1.81 9.09
C PHE A 149 12.82 -0.70 9.89
N PRO A 150 12.93 0.57 9.45
CA PRO A 150 12.31 1.68 10.17
C PRO A 150 10.79 1.71 10.03
N SER A 151 10.08 1.44 11.12
CA SER A 151 8.62 1.59 11.29
C SER A 151 8.22 3.02 11.61
#